data_AF-A0A921B943-F1
#
_entry.id   AF-A0A921B943-F1
#
_cell.length_a   1.000
_cell.length_b   1.000
_cell.length_c   1.000
_cell.angle_alpha   90.00
_cell.angle_beta   90.00
_cell.angle_gamma   90.00
#
_symmetry.space_group_name_H-M   'P 1'
#
loop_
_entity.id
_entity.type
_entity.pdbx_description
1 polymer ?
#
loop_
_entity_poly.entity_id
_entity_poly.type
_entity_poly.pdbx_seq_one_letter_code
_entity_poly.pdbx_strand_id
1 'polypeptide(L)' 'MRHFFAISPKATIPERFTRISKDQILYRFYVDDPDIYSQVWAGEMPLRAIDEKIYE' A
#
# COMPACT_ATOMS: atom_id res chain seq x y z
N MET A 1 -6.58 10.65 8.88
CA MET A 1 -5.13 10.53 9.07
C MET A 1 -4.52 10.51 7.67
N ARG A 2 -3.62 11.45 7.34
CA ARG A 2 -2.99 11.51 6.01
C ARG A 2 -1.56 11.03 6.16
N HIS A 3 -1.21 9.92 5.51
CA HIS A 3 0.14 9.41 5.47
C HIS A 3 0.86 10.01 4.26
N PHE A 4 2.04 10.59 4.47
CA PHE A 4 2.90 11.08 3.41
C PHE A 4 4.21 10.31 3.47
N PHE A 5 4.56 9.69 2.35
CA PHE A 5 5.87 9.09 2.13
C PHE A 5 6.59 9.95 1.09
N ALA A 6 7.88 10.16 1.27
CA ALA A 6 8.69 10.80 0.25
C ALA A 6 8.88 9.81 -0.90
N ILE A 7 8.48 10.19 -2.11
CA ILE A 7 8.49 9.31 -3.29
C ILE A 7 9.00 10.13 -4.48
N SER A 8 10.05 9.64 -5.14
CA SER A 8 10.59 10.21 -6.36
C SER A 8 9.72 9.86 -7.56
N PRO A 9 9.77 10.63 -8.67
CA PRO A 9 9.00 10.31 -9.88
C PRO A 9 9.35 8.97 -10.53
N LYS A 10 10.48 8.36 -10.16
CA LYS A 10 10.96 7.08 -10.71
C LYS A 10 10.71 5.90 -9.78
N ALA A 11 10.16 6.15 -8.59
CA ALA A 11 9.84 5.10 -7.64
C ALA A 11 8.88 4.08 -8.26
N THR A 12 9.11 2.81 -7.96
CA THR A 12 8.17 1.74 -8.29
C THR A 12 7.47 1.31 -7.00
N ILE A 13 6.14 1.20 -7.06
CA ILE A 13 5.32 0.85 -5.89
C ILE A 13 4.50 -0.40 -6.21
N PRO A 14 5.07 -1.62 -6.09
CA PRO A 14 4.30 -2.84 -6.27
C PRO A 14 3.26 -3.00 -5.16
N GLU A 15 2.01 -3.21 -5.57
CA GLU A 15 0.87 -3.37 -4.68
C GLU A 15 0.34 -4.81 -4.70
N ARG A 16 -0.03 -5.34 -3.53
CA ARG A 16 -0.59 -6.68 -3.38
C ARG A 16 -1.82 -6.66 -2.50
N PHE A 17 -2.92 -7.16 -3.05
CA PHE A 17 -4.19 -7.34 -2.35
C PHE A 17 -4.41 -8.82 -2.05
N THR A 18 -4.43 -9.19 -0.77
CA THR A 18 -4.65 -10.57 -0.33
C THR A 18 -5.93 -10.66 0.47
N ARG A 19 -6.94 -11.39 0.00
CA ARG A 19 -8.15 -11.67 0.80
C ARG A 19 -7.76 -12.57 1.97
N ILE A 20 -7.93 -12.08 3.20
CA ILE A 20 -7.56 -12.81 4.43
C ILE A 20 -8.77 -13.29 5.24
N SER A 21 -9.97 -12.76 4.96
CA SER A 21 -11.22 -13.22 5.57
C SER A 21 -12.42 -12.96 4.65
N LYS A 22 -13.64 -13.19 5.13
CA LYS A 22 -14.88 -12.88 4.41
C LYS A 22 -15.00 -11.38 4.10
N ASP A 23 -14.54 -10.56 5.02
CA ASP A 23 -14.76 -9.12 5.15
C ASP A 23 -13.45 -8.30 5.13
N GLN A 24 -12.29 -8.93 4.92
CA GLN A 24 -10.99 -8.23 4.98
C GLN A 24 -10.05 -8.62 3.83
N ILE A 25 -9.34 -7.61 3.34
CA ILE A 25 -8.21 -7.73 2.43
C ILE A 25 -7.00 -7.12 3.13
N LEU A 26 -5.91 -7.87 3.21
CA LEU A 26 -4.61 -7.31 3.56
C LEU A 26 -4.04 -6.64 2.32
N TYR A 27 -3.97 -5.31 2.35
CA TYR A 27 -3.26 -4.51 1.37
C TYR A 27 -1.80 -4.35 1.82
N ARG A 28 -0.87 -4.66 0.93
CA ARG A 28 0.57 -4.49 1.13
C ARG A 28 1.15 -3.76 -0.06
N PHE A 29 1.96 -2.74 0.20
CA PHE A 29 2.74 -2.06 -0.82
C PHE A 29 4.23 -2.13 -0.49
N TYR A 30 5.06 -2.08 -1.52
CA TYR A 30 6.51 -1.99 -1.41
C TYR A 30 6.95 -0.66 -2.02
N VAL A 31 7.89 0.03 -1.39
CA VAL A 31 8.48 1.26 -1.93
C VAL A 31 9.90 0.95 -2.38
N ASP A 32 10.06 0.85 -3.70
CA ASP A 32 11.36 0.75 -4.35
C ASP A 32 11.72 2.12 -4.95
N ASP A 33 12.49 2.88 -4.18
CA ASP A 33 12.93 4.23 -4.54
C ASP A 33 14.39 4.45 -4.09
N PRO A 34 15.37 4.04 -4.90
CA PRO A 34 16.78 4.14 -4.56
C PRO A 34 17.31 5.58 -4.49
N ASP A 35 16.55 6.56 -5.04
CA ASP A 35 16.90 7.99 -4.96
C ASP A 35 16.64 8.55 -3.54
N ILE A 36 15.77 7.90 -2.75
CA ILE A 36 15.34 8.37 -1.42
C ILE A 36 15.71 7.39 -0.31
N TYR A 37 15.56 6.08 -0.55
CA TYR A 37 15.72 5.04 0.47
C TYR A 37 16.87 4.09 0.13
N SER A 38 17.64 3.70 1.13
CA SER A 38 18.77 2.77 0.96
C SER A 38 18.34 1.30 0.77
N GLN A 39 17.07 0.99 1.00
CA GLN A 39 16.50 -0.34 0.90
C GLN A 39 15.01 -0.25 0.57
N VAL A 40 14.49 -1.26 -0.13
CA VAL A 40 13.06 -1.44 -0.32
C VAL A 40 12.42 -1.68 1.04
N TRP A 41 11.34 -0.96 1.32
CA TRP A 41 10.53 -1.16 2.52
C TRP A 41 9.08 -1.40 2.17
N ALA A 42 8.31 -1.97 3.10
CA ALA A 42 6.91 -2.32 2.87
C ALA A 42 6.00 -1.73 3.95
N GLY A 43 4.78 -1.39 3.54
CA GLY A 43 3.69 -1.04 4.44
C GLY A 43 2.52 -2.01 4.27
N GLU A 44 1.79 -2.24 5.37
CA GLU A 44 0.63 -3.14 5.39
C GLU A 44 -0.57 -2.46 6.04
N MET A 45 -1.74 -2.65 5.45
CA MET A 45 -3.00 -2.11 5.95
C MET A 45 -4.14 -3.11 5.73
N PRO A 46 -4.86 -3.53 6.79
CA PRO A 46 -6.08 -4.30 6.64
C PRO A 46 -7.20 -3.39 6.16
N LEU A 47 -7.73 -3.66 4.98
CA LEU A 47 -8.92 -3.04 4.44
C LEU A 47 -10.13 -3.88 4.85
N ARG A 48 -11.13 -3.24 5.45
CA ARG A 48 -12.41 -3.87 5.80
C ARG A 48 -13.43 -3.60 4.72
N ALA A 49 -14.29 -4.58 4.45
CA ALA A 49 -15.47 -4.38 3.62
C ALA A 49 -16.36 -3.30 4.24
N ILE A 50 -16.86 -2.42 3.37
CA ILE A 50 -17.86 -1.42 3.70
C ILE A 50 -19.02 -1.59 2.71
N ASP A 51 -20.24 -1.23 3.11
CA ASP A 51 -21.43 -1.35 2.26
C ASP A 51 -21.52 -0.23 1.19
N GLU A 52 -20.57 0.71 1.22
CA GLU A 52 -20.45 1.81 0.27
C GLU A 52 -19.47 1.49 -0.87
N LYS A 53 -19.46 2.32 -1.92
CA LYS A 53 -18.50 2.18 -3.02
C LYS A 53 -17.11 2.60 -2.56
N ILE A 54 -16.13 1.75 -2.83
CA ILE A 54 -14.72 2.12 -2.75
C ILE A 54 -14.37 2.89 -4.02
N TYR A 55 -13.66 4.01 -3.85
CA TYR A 55 -13.06 4.78 -4.93
C TYR A 55 -11.54 4.55 -4.89
N GLU A 56 -10.94 4.37 -6.06
CA GLU A 56 -9.49 4.28 -6.29
C GLU A 56 -8.98 5.59 -6.87
#